data_AF-A0A950G6V5-F1
#
_entry.id   AF-A0A950G6V5-F1
#
_cell.length_a   1.000
_cell.length_b   1.000
_cell.length_c   1.000
_cell.angle_alpha   90.00
_cell.angle_beta   90.00
_cell.angle_gamma   90.00
#
_symmetry.space_group_name_H-M   'P 1'
#
loop_
_entity.id
_entity.type
_entity.pdbx_description
1 polymer ?
#
loop_
_entity_poly.entity_id
_entity_poly.type
_entity_poly.pdbx_seq_one_letter_code
_entity_poly.pdbx_strand_id
1 'polypeptide(L)' 'MADIRIVATGLRFPEGPVAMADGSVILGEIAGSAVARVAPDGSKSAIGSAGGGPNGLARGPD' A
#
# COMPACT_ATOMS: atom_id res chain seq x y z
N MET A 1 -22.73 12.63 -2.52
CA MET A 1 -21.86 11.45 -2.36
C MET A 1 -20.46 11.89 -2.70
N ALA A 2 -19.43 11.49 -1.95
CA ALA A 2 -18.06 11.77 -2.38
C ALA A 2 -17.74 10.96 -3.64
N ASP A 3 -17.03 11.54 -4.60
CA ASP A 3 -16.52 10.80 -5.76
C ASP A 3 -15.51 9.75 -5.28
N ILE A 4 -15.78 8.48 -5.60
CA ILE A 4 -14.88 7.36 -5.30
C ILE A 4 -14.00 7.12 -6.52
N ARG A 5 -12.68 7.11 -6.32
CA ARG A 5 -11.69 6.81 -7.36
C ARG A 5 -10.92 5.54 -7.02
N ILE A 6 -10.79 4.63 -7.98
CA ILE A 6 -9.85 3.50 -7.90
C ILE A 6 -8.44 4.05 -8.11
N VAL A 7 -7.57 3.89 -7.11
CA VAL A 7 -6.19 4.41 -7.15
C VAL A 7 -5.17 3.37 -7.62
N ALA A 8 -5.47 2.08 -7.48
CA ALA A 8 -4.65 0.98 -7.98
C ALA A 8 -5.49 -0.30 -8.15
N THR A 9 -5.05 -1.18 -9.05
CA THR A 9 -5.63 -2.51 -9.28
C THR A 9 -4.54 -3.58 -9.30
N GLY A 10 -4.91 -4.87 -9.25
CA GLY A 10 -3.96 -5.99 -9.32
C GLY A 10 -3.00 -6.07 -8.12
N LEU A 11 -3.47 -5.69 -6.94
CA LEU A 11 -2.78 -5.90 -5.67
C LEU A 11 -3.04 -7.33 -5.17
N ARG A 12 -2.09 -7.92 -4.46
CA ARG A 12 -2.13 -9.30 -3.98
C ARG A 12 -2.58 -9.35 -2.52
N PHE A 13 -3.91 -9.31 -2.32
CA PHE A 13 -4.55 -9.24 -1.00
C PHE A 13 -4.01 -8.04 -0.19
N PRO A 14 -4.38 -6.80 -0.60
CA PRO A 14 -3.89 -5.58 0.03
C PRO A 14 -4.53 -5.36 1.42
N GLU A 15 -3.72 -4.96 2.40
CA GLU A 15 -4.16 -4.62 3.75
C GLU A 15 -3.39 -3.42 4.32
N GLY A 16 -3.96 -2.78 5.35
CA GLY A 16 -3.33 -1.71 6.11
C GLY A 16 -2.85 -0.51 5.27
N PRO A 17 -3.70 0.13 4.44
CA PRO A 17 -3.28 1.30 3.68
C PRO A 17 -2.95 2.48 4.60
N VAL A 18 -1.82 3.12 4.34
CA VAL A 18 -1.36 4.33 5.04
C VAL A 18 -1.15 5.44 4.02
N ALA A 19 -1.92 6.52 4.14
CA ALA A 19 -1.81 7.69 3.27
C ALA A 19 -0.56 8.52 3.59
N MET A 20 0.22 8.85 2.57
CA MET A 20 1.45 9.65 2.66
C MET A 20 1.21 11.11 2.27
N ALA A 21 2.07 12.00 2.77
CA ALA A 21 1.98 13.43 2.48
C ALA A 21 2.28 13.76 1.00
N ASP A 22 3.04 12.90 0.30
CA ASP A 22 3.32 13.00 -1.13
C ASP A 22 2.16 12.49 -2.02
N GLY A 23 1.02 12.16 -1.41
CA GLY A 23 -0.15 11.60 -2.09
C GLY A 23 -0.04 10.12 -2.43
N SER A 24 1.07 9.45 -2.11
CA SER A 24 1.17 8.00 -2.24
C SER A 24 0.41 7.26 -1.14
N VAL A 25 0.12 5.99 -1.38
CA VAL A 25 -0.42 5.07 -0.37
C VAL A 25 0.56 3.92 -0.20
N ILE A 26 0.95 3.65 1.04
CA ILE A 26 1.75 2.46 1.38
C ILE A 26 0.82 1.40 1.96
N LEU A 27 0.97 0.16 1.55
CA LEU A 27 0.12 -0.94 2.01
C LEU A 27 0.89 -2.27 2.03
N GLY A 28 0.41 -3.22 2.82
CA GLY A 28 0.91 -4.60 2.81
C GLY A 28 0.22 -5.42 1.74
N GLU A 29 0.96 -6.25 1.00
CA GLU A 29 0.40 -7.31 0.16
C GLU A 29 0.53 -8.66 0.87
N ILE A 30 -0.54 -9.17 1.50
CA ILE A 30 -0.52 -10.44 2.26
C ILE A 30 -0.07 -11.60 1.38
N ALA A 31 -0.71 -11.79 0.23
CA ALA A 31 -0.37 -12.85 -0.71
C ALA A 31 0.91 -12.53 -1.50
N GLY A 32 1.40 -11.30 -1.38
CA GLY A 32 2.61 -10.83 -2.05
C GLY A 32 3.88 -10.82 -1.22
N SER A 33 3.75 -11.09 0.09
CA SER A 33 4.82 -11.00 1.09
C SER A 33 5.66 -9.72 1.01
N ALA A 34 5.02 -8.60 0.69
CA ALA A 34 5.69 -7.34 0.38
C ALA A 34 4.98 -6.15 1.00
N VAL A 35 5.76 -5.09 1.26
CA VAL A 35 5.23 -3.74 1.45
C VAL A 35 5.30 -3.04 0.10
N ALA A 36 4.18 -2.50 -0.35
CA ALA A 36 4.07 -1.84 -1.65
C ALA A 36 3.72 -0.36 -1.49
N ARG A 37 4.26 0.47 -2.39
CA ARG A 37 3.85 1.85 -2.61
C ARG A 37 2.99 1.92 -3.86
N VAL A 38 1.88 2.62 -3.75
CA VAL A 38 1.05 3.11 -4.86
C VAL A 38 1.30 4.60 -4.99
N ALA A 39 1.88 5.04 -6.11
CA ALA A 39 2.09 6.46 -6.38
C ALA A 39 0.78 7.15 -6.82
N PRO A 40 0.71 8.50 -6.84
CA PRO A 40 -0.52 9.23 -7.20
C PRO A 40 -1.07 8.90 -8.59
N ASP A 41 -0.19 8.51 -9.53
CA ASP A 41 -0.53 8.06 -10.88
C ASP A 41 -1.06 6.62 -10.94
N GLY A 42 -1.08 5.91 -9.81
CA GLY A 42 -1.52 4.52 -9.67
C GLY A 42 -0.44 3.48 -9.96
N SER A 43 0.78 3.89 -10.28
CA SER A 43 1.90 2.97 -10.43
C SER A 43 2.25 2.30 -9.09
N LYS A 44 2.67 1.04 -9.16
CA LYS A 44 2.93 0.19 -8.00
C LYS A 44 4.40 -0.23 -7.96
N SER A 45 5.01 -0.18 -6.80
CA SER A 45 6.36 -0.70 -6.58
C SER A 45 6.48 -1.35 -5.20
N ALA A 46 7.23 -2.45 -5.10
CA ALA A 46 7.61 -3.00 -3.81
C ALA A 46 8.68 -2.11 -3.18
N ILE A 47 8.52 -1.78 -1.90
CA ILE A 47 9.49 -1.00 -1.12
C ILE A 47 10.17 -1.82 -0.02
N GLY A 48 9.75 -3.07 0.17
CA GLY A 48 10.36 -4.00 1.11
C GLY A 48 9.69 -5.36 1.10
N SER A 49 10.42 -6.39 1.55
CA SER A 49 9.84 -7.71 1.85
C SER A 49 9.33 -7.73 3.29
N ALA A 50 8.18 -8.37 3.50
CA ALA A 50 7.59 -8.53 4.83
C ALA A 50 7.91 -9.89 5.47
N GLY A 51 8.57 -10.81 4.75
CA GLY A 51 8.94 -12.15 5.24
C GLY A 51 7.76 -13.11 5.53
N GLY A 52 6.51 -12.61 5.48
CA GLY A 52 5.26 -13.33 5.70
C GLY A 52 4.09 -12.52 5.12
N GLY A 53 2.87 -12.71 5.61
CA GLY A 53 1.69 -11.96 5.15
C GLY A 53 1.42 -10.69 5.97
N PRO A 54 1.83 -9.49 5.53
CA PRO A 54 1.64 -8.25 6.29
C PRO A 54 0.17 -7.84 6.30
N ASN A 55 -0.46 -7.85 7.48
CA ASN A 55 -1.86 -7.43 7.66
C ASN A 55 -1.96 -5.96 8.14
N GLY A 56 -1.11 -5.55 9.09
CA GLY A 56 -1.07 -4.18 9.59
C GLY A 56 0.13 -3.40 9.05
N LEU A 57 -0.03 -2.09 8.91
CA LEU A 57 1.05 -1.15 8.63
C LEU A 57 0.84 0.17 9.40
N ALA A 58 1.92 0.74 9.91
CA ALA A 58 1.93 2.07 10.53
C ALA A 58 3.24 2.78 10.18
N ARG A 59 3.22 4.12 10.21
CA ARG A 59 4.45 4.91 10.24
C ARG A 59 5.05 4.85 11.64
N GLY A 60 6.35 4.58 11.71
CA GLY A 60 7.10 4.70 12.96
C GLY A 60 7.20 6.17 13.40
N PRO A 61 7.51 6.41 14.68
CA PRO A 61 7.97 7.73 15.12
C PRO A 61 9.36 8.00 14.53
N ASP A 62 9.60 9.24 14.10
CA ASP A 62 10.95 9.73 13.78
C ASP A 62 11.71 10.07 15.07
#